data_AF-A0A961A115-F1
#
_entry.id   AF-A0A961A115-F1
#
_cell.length_a   1.000
_cell.length_b   1.000
_cell.length_c   1.000
_cell.angle_alpha   90.00
_cell.angle_beta   90.00
_cell.angle_gamma   90.00
#
_symmetry.space_group_name_H-M   'P 1'
#
loop_
_entity.id
_entity.type
_entity.pdbx_description
1 polymer ?
#
loop_
_entity_poly.entity_id
_entity_poly.type
_entity_poly.pdbx_seq_one_letter_code
_entity_poly.pdbx_strand_id
1 'polypeptide(L)' 'MAKSLSLRQTALKIFSLVLRGQGFASEQLDLSFKKQNWDLRDKGLLTEIIYGSLRHKLYLESLL' A
#
# COMPACT_ATOMS: atom_id res chain seq x y z
N MET A 1 9.58 -14.63 -15.90
CA MET A 1 8.97 -14.66 -14.56
C MET A 1 8.80 -13.22 -14.08
N ALA A 2 7.60 -12.79 -13.72
CA ALA A 2 7.39 -11.46 -13.16
C ALA A 2 8.10 -11.35 -11.81
N LYS A 3 8.96 -10.33 -11.63
CA LYS A 3 9.72 -10.13 -10.40
C LYS A 3 8.74 -9.84 -9.25
N SER A 4 8.82 -10.63 -8.17
CA SER A 4 8.11 -10.33 -6.92
C SER A 4 8.47 -8.92 -6.46
N LEU A 5 7.47 -8.08 -6.21
CA LEU A 5 7.68 -6.71 -5.74
C LEU A 5 8.00 -6.75 -4.25
N SER A 6 9.02 -6.02 -3.82
CA SER A 6 9.26 -5.83 -2.40
C SER A 6 8.06 -5.18 -1.70
N LEU A 7 7.98 -5.31 -0.37
CA LEU A 7 6.91 -4.71 0.43
C LEU A 7 6.83 -3.20 0.20
N ARG A 8 7.98 -2.52 0.17
CA ARG A 8 8.07 -1.08 -0.13
C ARG A 8 7.54 -0.73 -1.52
N GLN A 9 7.91 -1.49 -2.54
CA GLN A 9 7.43 -1.25 -3.91
C GLN A 9 5.92 -1.50 -4.03
N THR A 10 5.44 -2.53 -3.34
CA THR A 10 4.01 -2.85 -3.25
C THR A 10 3.25 -1.72 -2.55
N ALA A 11 3.77 -1.20 -1.44
CA ALA A 11 3.19 -0.06 -0.73
C ALA A 11 3.10 1.18 -1.63
N LEU A 12 4.20 1.56 -2.30
CA LEU A 12 4.22 2.70 -3.23
C LEU A 12 3.21 2.53 -4.37
N LYS A 13 3.07 1.31 -4.90
CA LYS A 13 2.10 1.01 -5.95
C LYS A 13 0.66 1.20 -5.45
N ILE A 14 0.32 0.61 -4.31
CA ILE A 14 -1.01 0.75 -3.71
C ILE A 14 -1.31 2.22 -3.42
N PHE A 15 -0.36 2.93 -2.80
CA PHE A 15 -0.51 4.34 -2.46
C PHE A 15 -0.78 5.20 -3.70
N SER A 16 -0.02 4.97 -4.78
CA SER A 16 -0.20 5.70 -6.04
C SER A 16 -1.58 5.47 -6.67
N LEU A 17 -2.11 4.24 -6.61
CA LEU A 17 -3.43 3.93 -7.13
C LEU A 17 -4.54 4.63 -6.32
N VAL A 18 -4.43 4.56 -4.99
CA VAL A 18 -5.41 5.21 -4.09
C VAL A 18 -5.39 6.72 -4.25
N LEU A 19 -4.21 7.35 -4.32
CA LEU A 19 -4.10 8.80 -4.51
C LEU A 19 -4.63 9.26 -5.87
N ARG A 20 -4.56 8.43 -6.91
CA ARG A 20 -5.14 8.69 -8.24
C ARG A 20 -6.63 8.40 -8.32
N GLY A 21 -7.28 8.00 -7.22
CA GLY A 21 -8.70 7.63 -7.20
C GLY A 21 -9.02 6.31 -7.91
N GLN A 22 -8.02 5.45 -8.16
CA GLN A 22 -8.16 4.20 -8.91
C GLN A 22 -8.48 2.99 -8.01
N GLY A 23 -9.32 3.21 -6.99
CA GLY A 23 -9.79 2.17 -6.06
C GLY A 23 -9.45 2.46 -4.59
N PHE A 24 -10.09 1.72 -3.69
CA PHE A 24 -9.93 1.91 -2.25
C PHE A 24 -8.69 1.20 -1.71
N ALA A 25 -8.10 1.75 -0.65
CA ALA A 25 -6.92 1.16 0.00
C ALA A 25 -7.15 -0.28 0.45
N SER A 26 -8.34 -0.59 0.99
CA SER A 26 -8.74 -1.93 1.42
C SER A 26 -8.73 -2.93 0.27
N GLU A 27 -9.30 -2.55 -0.88
CA GLU A 27 -9.35 -3.40 -2.07
C GLU A 27 -7.96 -3.68 -2.63
N GLN A 28 -7.11 -2.65 -2.71
CA GLN A 28 -5.75 -2.79 -3.23
C GLN A 28 -4.86 -3.63 -2.30
N LEU A 29 -5.05 -3.52 -0.99
CA LEU A 29 -4.40 -4.39 0.00
C LEU A 29 -4.84 -5.85 -0.17
N ASP A 30 -6.14 -6.11 -0.25
CA ASP A 30 -6.67 -7.47 -0.44
C ASP A 30 -6.18 -8.11 -1.75
N LEU A 31 -6.16 -7.34 -2.84
CA LEU A 31 -5.57 -7.78 -4.11
C LEU A 31 -4.08 -8.12 -3.97
N SER A 32 -3.32 -7.34 -3.19
CA SER A 32 -1.91 -7.62 -2.92
C SER A 32 -1.74 -8.91 -2.12
N PHE A 33 -2.53 -9.10 -1.07
CA PHE A 33 -2.50 -10.28 -0.21
C PHE A 33 -2.91 -11.58 -0.92
N LYS A 34 -3.78 -11.47 -1.93
CA LYS A 34 -4.15 -12.60 -2.80
C LYS A 34 -3.09 -12.91 -3.86
N LYS A 35 -2.43 -11.89 -4.40
CA LYS A 35 -1.41 -12.06 -5.47
C LYS A 35 -0.05 -12.51 -4.96
N GLN A 36 0.28 -12.17 -3.72
CA GLN A 36 1.58 -12.45 -3.12
C GLN A 36 1.37 -13.15 -1.78
N ASN A 37 2.12 -14.22 -1.53
CA ASN A 37 2.02 -14.99 -0.28
C ASN A 37 2.76 -14.28 0.87
N TRP A 38 2.28 -13.11 1.26
CA TRP A 38 2.81 -12.33 2.38
C TRP A 38 2.58 -13.08 3.69
N ASP A 39 3.58 -13.05 4.57
CA ASP A 39 3.39 -13.49 5.95
C ASP A 39 2.54 -12.48 6.74
N LEU A 40 2.10 -12.86 7.94
CA LEU A 40 1.21 -12.01 8.75
C LEU A 40 1.87 -10.69 9.16
N ARG A 41 3.19 -10.71 9.41
CA ARG A 41 3.97 -9.54 9.81
C ARG A 41 4.00 -8.52 8.67
N ASP A 42 4.30 -8.97 7.46
CA ASP A 42 4.36 -8.15 6.26
C ASP A 42 2.97 -7.62 5.87
N LYS A 43 1.91 -8.41 6.06
CA LYS A 43 0.53 -7.92 5.89
C LYS A 43 0.21 -6.76 6.85
N GLY A 44 0.58 -6.91 8.13
CA GLY A 44 0.41 -5.87 9.13
C GLY A 44 1.20 -4.61 8.81
N LEU A 45 2.48 -4.77 8.46
CA LEU A 45 3.35 -3.66 8.09
C LEU A 45 2.84 -2.93 6.83
N LEU A 46 2.42 -3.66 5.79
CA LEU A 46 1.88 -3.05 4.58
C LEU A 46 0.60 -2.25 4.89
N THR A 47 -0.27 -2.79 5.74
CA THR A 47 -1.50 -2.13 6.17
C THR A 47 -1.20 -0.82 6.90
N GLU A 48 -0.26 -0.82 7.85
CA GLU A 48 0.12 0.37 8.61
C GLU A 48 0.78 1.43 7.71
N ILE A 49 1.66 1.02 6.79
CA ILE A 49 2.27 1.97 5.84
C ILE A 49 1.17 2.66 5.02
N ILE A 50 0.19 1.93 4.51
CA ILE A 50 -0.88 2.51 3.69
C ILE A 50 -1.81 3.40 4.53
N TYR A 51 -2.43 2.86 5.57
CA TYR A 51 -3.42 3.61 6.34
C TYR A 51 -2.79 4.70 7.23
N GLY A 52 -1.61 4.43 7.80
CA GLY A 52 -0.85 5.41 8.55
C GLY A 52 -0.47 6.60 7.68
N SER A 53 0.00 6.35 6.45
CA SER A 53 0.35 7.44 5.53
C SER A 53 -0.90 8.17 5.00
N LEU A 54 -1.99 7.46 4.68
CA LEU A 54 -3.24 8.10 4.24
C LEU A 54 -3.87 8.97 5.33
N ARG A 55 -3.82 8.54 6.59
CA ARG A 55 -4.29 9.33 7.73
C ARG A 55 -3.57 10.67 7.84
N HIS A 56 -2.27 10.68 7.55
CA HIS A 56 -1.44 11.88 7.61
C HIS A 56 -1.30 12.57 6.24
N LYS A 57 -2.15 12.24 5.25
CA LYS A 57 -2.01 12.74 3.88
C LYS A 57 -1.86 14.26 3.82
N LEU A 58 -2.76 15.02 4.46
CA LEU A 58 -2.73 16.48 4.45
C LEU A 58 -1.44 17.04 5.07
N TYR A 59 -0.96 16.40 6.14
CA TYR A 59 0.29 16.77 6.78
C TYR A 59 1.49 16.46 5.88
N LEU A 60 1.52 15.29 5.24
CA LEU A 60 2.58 14.91 4.31
C LEU A 60 2.61 15.83 3.07
N GLU A 61 1.44 16.24 2.57
CA GLU A 61 1.33 17.22 1.48
C GLU A 61 1.85 18.61 1.89
N SER A 62 1.71 19.01 3.16
CA SER A 62 2.25 20.29 3.64
C SER A 62 3.78 20.32 3.81
N LEU A 63 4.44 19.16 3.79
CA LEU A 63 5.89 19.04 3.94
C LEU A 63 6.65 18.99 2.60
N LEU A 64 5.95 18.83 1.48
CA LEU A 64 6.48 18.68 0.12
C LEU A 64 6.27 19.96 -0.69
#